data_AF-A0A376ZTN6-F1
#
_entry.id   AF-A0A376ZTN6-F1
#
_cell.length_a   1.000
_cell.length_b   1.000
_cell.length_c   1.000
_cell.angle_alpha   90.00
_cell.angle_beta   90.00
_cell.angle_gamma   90.00
#
_symmetry.space_group_name_H-M   'P 1'
#
loop_
_entity.id
_entity.type
_entity.pdbx_description
1 polymer ?
#
loop_
_entity_poly.entity_id
_entity_poly.type
_entity_poly.pdbx_seq_one_letter_code
_entity_poly.pdbx_strand_id
1 'polypeptide(L)'
;MRTTNLLSLFVEWVKLFTDKVTRGGKMKKWMLAICLMFINEICQATDCFDLAGRDYKIDPDLLRAISWQESRYRVNAIGINPVTGYGSGLMQVDFPAF
;
A
#
# COMPACT_ATOMS: atom_id res chain seq x y z
N MET A 1 -13.11 -4.95 33.52
CA MET A 1 -11.93 -5.84 33.52
C MET A 1 -11.02 -5.37 32.40
N ARG A 2 -9.75 -5.09 32.73
CA ARG A 2 -8.81 -4.33 31.90
C ARG A 2 -8.40 -5.16 30.67
N THR A 3 -8.92 -4.81 29.50
CA THR A 3 -8.49 -5.36 28.21
C THR A 3 -7.06 -4.91 27.92
N THR A 4 -6.07 -5.64 28.43
CA THR A 4 -4.70 -5.53 27.93
C THR A 4 -4.70 -6.12 26.53
N ASN A 5 -4.84 -5.25 25.54
CA ASN A 5 -4.78 -5.58 24.12
C ASN A 5 -3.53 -6.43 23.85
N LEU A 6 -3.67 -7.54 23.13
CA LEU A 6 -2.56 -8.46 22.78
C LEU A 6 -1.33 -7.71 22.20
N LEU A 7 -1.60 -6.61 21.49
CA LEU A 7 -0.60 -5.67 20.98
C LEU A 7 0.26 -5.02 22.07
N SER A 8 -0.30 -4.65 23.23
CA SER A 8 0.48 -4.03 24.31
C SER A 8 1.46 -5.02 24.94
N LEU A 9 1.04 -6.28 25.10
CA LEU A 9 1.90 -7.36 25.59
C LEU A 9 3.01 -7.70 24.60
N PHE A 10 2.70 -7.69 23.30
CA PHE A 10 3.69 -7.87 22.24
C PHE A 10 4.73 -6.73 22.24
N VAL A 11 4.29 -5.47 22.36
CA VAL A 11 5.18 -4.31 22.42
C VAL A 11 6.07 -4.35 23.68
N GLU A 12 5.55 -4.74 24.84
CA GLU A 12 6.36 -4.93 26.06
C GLU A 12 7.41 -6.04 25.89
N TRP A 13 7.03 -7.17 25.29
CA TRP A 13 7.95 -8.27 25.04
C TRP A 13 9.05 -7.88 24.04
N VAL A 14 8.71 -7.15 22.98
CA VAL A 14 9.68 -6.60 22.01
C VAL A 14 10.65 -5.63 22.69
N LYS A 15 10.17 -4.75 23.57
CA LYS A 15 11.04 -3.84 24.35
C LYS A 15 12.02 -4.61 25.23
N LEU A 16 11.54 -5.61 25.95
CA LEU A 16 12.37 -6.41 26.86
C LEU A 16 13.40 -7.26 26.10
N PHE A 17 13.03 -7.79 24.94
CA PHE A 17 13.96 -8.48 24.04
C PHE A 17 15.03 -7.53 23.48
N THR A 18 14.61 -6.32 23.06
CA THR A 18 15.53 -5.30 22.53
C THR A 18 16.55 -4.86 23.59
N ASP A 19 16.12 -4.61 24.83
CA ASP A 19 17.00 -4.19 25.94
C ASP A 19 18.00 -5.29 26.37
N LYS A 20 17.57 -6.55 26.31
CA LYS A 20 18.44 -7.68 26.64
C LYS A 20 19.53 -7.89 25.59
N VAL A 21 19.27 -7.56 24.33
CA VAL A 21 20.20 -7.71 23.20
C VAL A 21 21.11 -6.48 23.03
N THR A 22 20.68 -5.26 23.36
CA THR A 22 21.51 -4.03 23.25
C THR A 22 22.67 -3.96 24.25
N ARG A 23 22.61 -4.71 25.36
CA ARG A 23 23.61 -4.69 26.45
C ARG A 23 25.00 -5.21 26.05
N GLY A 24 25.13 -5.92 24.92
CA GLY A 24 26.41 -6.36 24.38
C GLY A 24 26.93 -5.45 23.26
N GLY A 25 28.02 -4.71 23.48
CA GLY A 25 28.57 -3.75 22.50
C GLY A 25 28.89 -4.32 21.09
N LYS A 26 29.13 -5.63 20.95
CA LYS A 26 29.32 -6.33 19.67
C LYS A 26 28.01 -6.72 18.97
N MET A 27 26.87 -6.71 19.67
CA MET A 27 25.56 -7.15 19.15
C MET A 27 24.80 -6.03 18.42
N LYS A 28 25.21 -4.76 18.54
CA LYS A 28 24.50 -3.63 17.89
C LYS A 28 24.47 -3.73 16.36
N LYS A 29 25.56 -4.23 15.74
CA LYS A 29 25.62 -4.47 14.27
C LYS A 29 24.67 -5.60 13.84
N TRP A 30 24.62 -6.67 14.62
CA TRP A 30 23.72 -7.81 14.39
C TRP A 30 22.25 -7.46 14.65
N MET A 31 21.97 -6.62 15.66
CA MET A 31 20.63 -6.07 15.91
C MET A 31 20.11 -5.26 14.74
N LEU A 32 20.95 -4.39 14.18
CA LEU A 32 20.56 -3.57 13.04
C LEU A 32 20.23 -4.44 11.81
N ALA A 33 21.04 -5.47 11.57
CA ALA A 33 20.81 -6.45 10.51
C ALA A 33 19.52 -7.26 10.72
N ILE A 34 19.25 -7.70 11.95
CA ILE A 34 18.02 -8.43 12.29
C ILE A 34 16.78 -7.52 12.14
N CYS A 35 16.82 -6.28 12.62
CA CYS A 35 15.75 -5.31 12.39
C CYS A 35 15.50 -5.06 10.89
N LEU A 36 16.55 -4.90 10.09
CA LEU A 36 16.44 -4.69 8.64
C LEU A 36 15.80 -5.89 7.91
N MET A 37 16.05 -7.12 8.37
CA MET A 37 15.39 -8.32 7.82
C MET A 37 13.88 -8.30 8.07
N PHE A 38 13.43 -7.88 9.24
CA PHE A 38 11.99 -7.83 9.59
C PHE A 38 11.21 -6.71 8.90
N ILE A 39 11.86 -5.64 8.45
CA ILE A 39 11.17 -4.53 7.74
C ILE A 39 10.64 -4.99 6.37
N ASN A 40 11.27 -5.98 5.73
CA ASN A 40 10.85 -6.46 4.41
C ASN A 40 9.48 -7.15 4.42
N GLU A 41 9.10 -7.82 5.51
CA GLU A 41 7.81 -8.53 5.56
C GLU A 41 6.60 -7.61 5.77
N ILE A 42 6.79 -6.41 6.33
CA ILE A 42 5.68 -5.50 6.66
C ILE A 42 5.30 -4.62 5.47
N CYS A 43 6.19 -4.48 4.47
CA CYS A 43 5.95 -3.62 3.32
C CYS A 43 5.29 -4.40 2.16
N GLN A 44 4.12 -4.98 2.40
CA GLN A 44 3.24 -5.41 1.30
C GLN A 44 2.49 -4.17 0.80
N ALA A 45 3.12 -3.41 -0.10
CA ALA A 45 2.45 -2.34 -0.81
C ALA A 45 1.46 -2.95 -1.80
N THR A 46 0.20 -3.07 -1.39
CA THR A 46 -0.89 -3.42 -2.29
C THR A 46 -1.22 -2.20 -3.15
N ASP A 47 -1.24 -2.37 -4.47
CA ASP A 47 -1.64 -1.29 -5.37
C ASP A 47 -3.12 -0.98 -5.23
N CYS A 48 -3.54 0.25 -5.56
CA CYS A 48 -4.96 0.61 -5.60
C CYS A 48 -5.77 -0.28 -6.57
N PHE A 49 -5.11 -0.84 -7.60
CA PHE A 49 -5.72 -1.79 -8.52
C PHE A 49 -6.06 -3.13 -7.86
N ASP A 50 -5.19 -3.64 -6.98
CA ASP A 50 -5.41 -4.89 -6.26
C ASP A 50 -6.52 -4.73 -5.21
N LEU A 51 -6.56 -3.58 -4.53
CA LEU A 51 -7.66 -3.22 -3.63
C LEU A 51 -8.99 -3.12 -4.39
N ALA A 52 -9.04 -2.36 -5.48
CA ALA A 52 -10.24 -2.22 -6.29
C ALA A 52 -10.68 -3.56 -6.90
N GLY A 53 -9.75 -4.36 -7.39
CA GLY A 53 -10.04 -5.68 -7.95
C GLY A 53 -10.66 -6.62 -6.92
N ARG A 54 -10.12 -6.63 -5.69
CA ARG A 54 -10.67 -7.41 -4.58
C ARG A 54 -12.08 -6.93 -4.18
N ASP A 55 -12.26 -5.63 -4.03
CA ASP A 55 -13.50 -5.06 -3.50
C ASP A 55 -14.66 -5.15 -4.51
N TYR A 56 -14.37 -4.98 -5.80
CA TYR A 56 -15.37 -5.06 -6.88
C TYR A 56 -15.42 -6.41 -7.61
N LYS A 57 -14.59 -7.38 -7.21
CA LYS A 57 -14.46 -8.71 -7.86
C LYS A 57 -14.12 -8.60 -9.36
N ILE A 58 -13.20 -7.71 -9.69
CA ILE A 58 -12.67 -7.49 -11.04
C ILE A 58 -11.20 -7.90 -11.02
N ASP A 59 -10.70 -8.53 -12.09
CA ASP A 59 -9.28 -8.86 -12.17
C ASP A 59 -8.45 -7.57 -12.14
N PRO A 60 -7.49 -7.43 -11.21
CA PRO A 60 -6.70 -6.21 -11.08
C PRO A 60 -5.86 -5.93 -12.33
N ASP A 61 -5.48 -6.97 -13.06
CA ASP A 61 -4.77 -6.85 -14.34
C ASP A 61 -5.63 -6.27 -15.46
N LEU A 62 -6.95 -6.49 -15.42
CA LEU A 62 -7.87 -5.83 -16.32
C LEU A 62 -7.91 -4.31 -16.04
N LEU A 63 -7.96 -3.92 -14.77
CA LEU A 63 -7.94 -2.51 -14.38
C LEU A 63 -6.61 -1.83 -14.77
N ARG A 64 -5.48 -2.53 -14.61
CA ARG A 64 -4.17 -2.08 -15.10
C ARG A 64 -4.18 -1.90 -16.62
N ALA A 65 -4.67 -2.89 -17.38
CA ALA A 65 -4.75 -2.83 -18.83
C ALA A 65 -5.62 -1.66 -19.33
N ILE A 66 -6.79 -1.45 -18.72
CA ILE A 66 -7.68 -0.31 -19.03
C ILE A 66 -6.94 1.00 -18.76
N SER A 67 -6.33 1.15 -17.57
CA SER A 67 -5.65 2.41 -17.22
C SER A 67 -4.43 2.72 -18.11
N TRP A 68 -3.78 1.69 -18.63
CA TRP A 68 -2.72 1.84 -19.62
C TRP A 68 -3.27 2.30 -20.97
N GLN A 69 -4.37 1.71 -21.42
CA GLN A 69 -5.01 2.03 -22.69
C GLN A 69 -5.58 3.45 -22.69
N GLU A 70 -6.27 3.84 -21.62
CA GLU A 70 -6.98 5.12 -21.51
C GLU A 70 -6.05 6.31 -21.24
N SER A 71 -5.12 6.18 -20.28
CA SER A 71 -4.32 7.33 -19.84
C SER A 71 -2.82 7.07 -19.71
N ARG A 72 -2.35 5.85 -20.01
CA ARG A 72 -0.95 5.43 -19.78
C ARG A 72 -0.53 5.63 -18.32
N TYR A 73 -1.41 5.27 -17.38
CA TYR A 73 -1.23 5.47 -15.94
C TYR A 73 -1.10 6.95 -15.50
N ARG A 74 -1.59 7.91 -16.30
CA ARG A 74 -1.63 9.32 -15.90
C ARG A 74 -2.88 9.61 -15.09
N VAL A 75 -2.71 9.90 -13.81
CA VAL A 75 -3.81 10.25 -12.88
C VAL A 75 -4.51 11.57 -13.21
N ASN A 76 -3.80 12.51 -13.86
CA ASN A 76 -4.32 13.84 -14.20
C ASN A 76 -4.64 13.96 -15.70
N ALA A 77 -4.95 12.85 -16.37
CA ALA A 77 -5.36 12.89 -17.77
C ALA A 77 -6.77 13.46 -17.90
N ILE A 78 -6.95 14.32 -18.90
CA ILE A 78 -8.25 14.88 -19.30
C ILE A 78 -8.36 14.66 -20.80
N GLY A 79 -9.43 14.00 -21.22
CA GLY A 79 -9.72 13.69 -22.62
C GLY A 79 -10.99 14.42 -23.06
N ILE A 80 -10.98 15.01 -24.25
CA ILE A 80 -12.14 15.70 -24.79
C ILE A 80 -13.01 14.68 -25.52
N ASN A 81 -14.29 14.61 -25.17
CA ASN A 81 -15.23 13.75 -25.89
C ASN A 81 -15.60 14.44 -27.22
N PRO A 82 -15.52 13.74 -28.37
CA PRO A 82 -15.85 14.31 -29.67
C PRO A 82 -17.30 14.79 -29.81
N VAL A 83 -18.22 14.30 -28.97
CA VAL A 83 -19.63 14.73 -28.96
C VAL A 83 -19.78 15.91 -28.00
N THR A 84 -19.79 15.65 -26.70
CA THR A 84 -19.88 16.64 -25.62
C THR A 84 -19.29 16.07 -24.34
N GLY A 85 -18.71 16.92 -23.51
CA GLY A 85 -18.15 16.51 -22.22
C GLY A 85 -16.67 16.18 -22.25
N TYR A 86 -16.18 15.56 -21.17
CA TYR A 86 -14.78 15.18 -21.01
C TYR A 86 -14.64 13.91 -20.17
N GLY A 87 -13.62 13.12 -20.49
CA GLY A 87 -13.17 12.01 -19.67
C GLY A 87 -12.07 12.46 -18.70
N SER A 88 -12.03 11.91 -17.49
CA SER A 88 -11.02 12.26 -16.48
C SER A 88 -10.38 11.05 -15.81
N GLY A 89 -9.09 11.20 -15.48
CA GLY A 89 -8.35 10.30 -14.61
C GLY A 89 -7.79 9.07 -15.30
N LEU A 90 -7.42 8.06 -14.49
CA LEU A 90 -6.75 6.84 -14.95
C LEU A 90 -7.57 6.04 -15.98
N MET A 91 -8.89 6.11 -15.89
CA MET A 91 -9.82 5.34 -16.73
C MET A 91 -10.66 6.23 -17.63
N GLN A 92 -10.30 7.52 -17.75
CA GLN A 92 -11.02 8.47 -18.61
C GLN A 92 -12.54 8.44 -18.40
N VAL A 93 -13.00 8.41 -17.15
CA VAL A 93 -14.43 8.32 -16.81
C VAL A 93 -15.16 9.53 -17.38
N ASP A 94 -16.22 9.28 -18.17
CA ASP A 94 -16.95 10.32 -18.89
C ASP A 94 -17.82 11.18 -17.98
N PHE A 95 -17.74 12.50 -18.19
CA PHE A 95 -18.59 13.50 -17.56
C PHE A 95 -19.30 14.32 -18.65
N PRO A 96 -20.64 14.48 -18.59
CA PRO A 96 -21.36 15.33 -19.52
C PRO A 96 -20.97 16.80 -19.35
N ALA A 97 -20.94 17.53 -20.47
CA ALA A 97 -20.85 19.00 -20.41
C ALA A 97 -22.18 19.56 -19.87
N PHE A 98 -22.07 20.46 -18.90
CA PHE A 98 -23.21 21.15 -18.27
C PHE A 98 -23.78 22.23 -19.19
#